data_AF-A0A839XX29-F1
#
_entry.id   AF-A0A839XX29-F1
#
_cell.length_a   1.000
_cell.length_b   1.000
_cell.length_c   1.000
_cell.angle_alpha   90.00
_cell.angle_beta   90.00
_cell.angle_gamma   90.00
#
_symmetry.space_group_name_H-M   'P 1'
#
loop_
_entity.id
_entity.type
_entity.pdbx_description
1 polymer ?
#
loop_
_entity_poly.entity_id
_entity_poly.type
_entity_poly.pdbx_seq_one_letter_code
_entity_poly.pdbx_strand_id
1 'polypeptide(L)'
;MQTERELTSSWLGWLSQRCRTRFEGKQMRIRRGATVHHVDWIDGLGGLRFPQPGCHIGTAGFDLEIYVPTDEPVTCNRCLRRSGERSSPLHAAEIPGQLALDLP
;
A
#
# COMPACT_ATOMS: atom_id res chain seq x y z
N MET A 1 8.68 -13.63 25.40
CA MET A 1 7.84 -14.18 24.30
C MET A 1 6.47 -13.52 24.16
N GLN A 2 5.64 -13.33 25.21
CA GLN A 2 4.33 -12.66 25.05
C GLN A 2 4.45 -11.13 24.88
N THR A 3 5.32 -10.49 25.67
CA THR A 3 5.60 -9.04 25.63
C THR A 3 6.14 -8.56 24.28
N GLU A 4 6.95 -9.36 23.59
CA GLU A 4 7.52 -9.00 22.29
C GLU A 4 6.45 -8.92 21.20
N ARG A 5 5.49 -9.86 21.18
CA ARG A 5 4.36 -9.85 20.24
C ARG A 5 3.43 -8.66 20.47
N GLU A 6 3.22 -8.26 21.72
CA GLU A 6 2.43 -7.08 22.09
C GLU A 6 3.10 -5.77 21.65
N LEU A 7 4.42 -5.68 21.79
CA LEU A 7 5.20 -4.53 21.32
C LEU A 7 5.18 -4.42 19.79
N THR A 8 5.36 -5.54 19.06
CA THR A 8 5.27 -5.55 17.59
C THR A 8 3.87 -5.15 17.11
N SER A 9 2.82 -5.66 17.76
CA SER A 9 1.44 -5.33 17.41
C SER A 9 1.12 -3.85 17.68
N SER A 10 1.60 -3.31 18.81
CA SER A 10 1.44 -1.90 19.17
C SER A 10 2.20 -0.97 18.22
N TRP A 11 3.42 -1.36 17.82
CA TRP A 11 4.22 -0.61 16.86
C TRP A 11 3.61 -0.58 15.46
N LEU A 12 3.13 -1.73 14.95
CA LEU A 12 2.45 -1.78 13.65
C LEU A 12 1.16 -0.95 13.66
N GLY A 13 0.40 -1.01 14.75
CA GLY A 13 -0.81 -0.19 14.92
C GLY A 13 -0.49 1.31 14.89
N TRP A 14 0.52 1.75 15.63
CA TRP A 14 0.99 3.13 15.60
C TRP A 14 1.47 3.55 14.20
N LEU A 15 2.23 2.70 13.52
CA LEU A 15 2.74 2.97 12.18
C LEU A 15 1.59 3.14 11.17
N SER A 16 0.60 2.24 11.21
CA SER A 16 -0.58 2.33 10.35
C SER A 16 -1.37 3.63 10.60
N GLN A 17 -1.59 3.99 11.86
CA GLN A 17 -2.27 5.24 12.21
C GLN A 17 -1.49 6.47 11.72
N ARG A 18 -0.17 6.49 11.90
CA ARG A 18 0.69 7.56 11.38
C ARG A 18 0.60 7.69 9.86
N CYS A 19 0.59 6.57 9.14
CA CYS A 19 0.41 6.57 7.69
C CYS A 19 -0.95 7.14 7.30
N ARG A 20 -2.04 6.73 7.96
CA ARG A 20 -3.38 7.28 7.72
C ARG A 20 -3.40 8.79 7.86
N THR A 21 -2.93 9.31 8.98
CA THR A 21 -2.88 10.77 9.22
C THR A 21 -2.02 11.51 8.19
N ARG A 22 -0.92 10.90 7.70
CA ARG A 22 -0.02 11.53 6.73
C ARG A 22 -0.53 11.53 5.29
N PHE A 23 -1.32 10.54 4.90
CA PHE A 23 -1.74 10.31 3.50
C PHE A 23 -3.24 10.50 3.25
N GLU A 24 -4.05 10.71 4.28
CA GLU A 24 -5.48 11.00 4.14
C GLU A 24 -5.71 12.24 3.26
N GLY A 25 -6.45 12.06 2.16
CA GLY A 25 -6.74 13.10 1.19
C GLY A 25 -5.54 13.57 0.35
N LYS A 26 -4.38 12.92 0.45
CA LYS A 26 -3.15 13.30 -0.27
C LYS A 26 -2.87 12.37 -1.46
N GLN A 27 -2.02 12.85 -2.36
CA GLN A 27 -1.33 12.03 -3.35
C GLN A 27 0.08 11.69 -2.86
N MET A 28 0.84 10.88 -3.61
CA MET A 28 2.20 10.53 -3.21
C MET A 28 3.23 10.62 -4.35
N ARG A 29 4.46 10.95 -3.97
CA ARG A 29 5.67 10.70 -4.75
C ARG A 29 6.44 9.54 -4.15
N ILE A 30 7.28 8.92 -4.97
CA ILE A 30 8.23 7.88 -4.53
C ILE A 30 9.63 8.50 -4.53
N ARG A 31 10.26 8.54 -3.35
CA ARG A 31 11.57 9.15 -3.09
C ARG A 31 11.62 10.61 -3.61
N ARG A 32 12.62 10.91 -4.44
CA ARG A 32 12.82 12.21 -5.10
C ARG A 32 12.20 12.27 -6.51
N GLY A 33 11.37 11.30 -6.87
CA GLY A 33 10.72 11.24 -8.18
C GLY A 33 9.68 12.35 -8.36
N ALA A 34 9.61 12.94 -9.55
CA ALA A 34 8.66 14.01 -9.86
C ALA A 34 7.22 13.50 -10.10
N THR A 35 7.08 12.22 -10.51
CA THR A 35 5.78 11.61 -10.82
C THR A 35 4.92 11.48 -9.56
N VAL A 36 3.69 11.97 -9.65
CA VAL A 36 2.69 11.93 -8.58
C VAL A 36 1.71 10.79 -8.85
N HIS A 37 1.52 9.95 -7.85
CA HIS A 37 0.68 8.76 -7.88
C HIS A 37 -0.54 8.95 -6.99
N HIS A 38 -1.64 8.33 -7.41
CA HIS A 38 -2.80 8.13 -6.54
C HIS A 38 -2.42 7.28 -5.32
N VAL A 39 -2.81 7.68 -4.12
CA VAL A 39 -2.66 6.84 -2.92
C VAL A 39 -3.76 5.78 -2.90
N ASP A 40 -3.37 4.51 -2.93
CA ASP A 40 -4.28 3.39 -2.64
C ASP A 40 -3.89 2.74 -1.31
N TRP A 41 -4.76 1.91 -0.77
CA TRP A 41 -4.59 1.33 0.57
C TRP A 41 -4.64 -0.19 0.50
N ILE A 42 -3.57 -0.83 0.98
CA ILE A 42 -3.49 -2.29 1.12
C ILE A 42 -3.77 -2.72 2.54
N ASP A 43 -4.41 -3.86 2.67
CA ASP A 43 -4.56 -4.54 3.94
C ASP A 43 -3.27 -5.31 4.25
N GLY A 44 -2.73 -5.01 5.42
CA GLY A 44 -1.56 -5.67 6.00
C GLY A 44 -1.94 -6.58 7.16
N LEU A 45 -0.93 -7.01 7.91
CA LEU A 45 -1.11 -7.92 9.04
C LEU A 45 -2.05 -7.32 10.10
N GLY A 46 -2.98 -8.13 10.60
CA GLY A 46 -3.90 -7.72 11.67
C GLY A 46 -4.97 -6.71 11.23
N GLY A 47 -5.28 -6.63 9.94
CA GLY A 47 -6.29 -5.69 9.40
C GLY A 47 -5.82 -4.23 9.35
N LEU A 48 -4.54 -3.99 9.62
CA LEU A 48 -3.93 -2.67 9.52
C LEU A 48 -3.77 -2.28 8.05
N ARG A 49 -3.93 -0.99 7.73
CA ARG A 49 -3.82 -0.51 6.35
C ARG A 49 -2.59 0.34 6.15
N PHE A 50 -1.95 0.17 4.99
CA PHE A 50 -0.75 0.92 4.61
C PHE A 50 -0.91 1.52 3.21
N PRO A 51 -0.32 2.70 2.96
CA PRO A 51 -0.43 3.37 1.68
C PRO A 51 0.45 2.65 0.65
N GLN A 52 0.00 2.64 -0.60
CA GLN A 52 0.78 2.21 -1.75
C GLN A 52 0.45 3.07 -2.98
N PRO A 53 1.28 3.05 -4.03
CA PRO A 53 0.91 3.65 -5.31
C PRO A 53 -0.28 2.90 -5.92
N GLY A 54 -1.35 3.60 -6.28
CA GLY A 54 -2.56 2.98 -6.85
C GLY A 54 -2.37 2.35 -8.23
N CYS A 55 -1.22 2.57 -8.87
CA CYS A 55 -0.79 1.87 -10.09
C CYS A 55 -0.01 0.57 -9.80
N HIS A 56 0.18 0.23 -8.52
CA HIS A 56 0.84 -0.98 -8.04
C HIS A 56 2.27 -1.13 -8.57
N ILE A 57 2.97 -0.01 -8.81
CA ILE A 57 4.39 -0.07 -9.12
C ILE A 57 5.12 -0.61 -7.88
N GLY A 58 5.84 -1.71 -8.05
CA GLY A 58 6.63 -2.29 -6.98
C GLY A 58 7.70 -1.31 -6.51
N THR A 59 7.77 -1.10 -5.21
CA THR A 59 8.91 -0.49 -4.56
C THR A 59 9.68 -1.58 -3.82
N ALA A 60 11.01 -1.55 -3.90
CA ALA A 60 11.82 -2.57 -3.25
C ALA A 60 11.62 -2.53 -1.72
N GLY A 61 11.16 -3.65 -1.16
CA GLY A 61 10.94 -3.82 0.27
C GLY A 61 9.69 -3.13 0.83
N PHE A 62 9.45 -3.33 2.12
CA PHE A 62 8.42 -2.63 2.91
C PHE A 62 9.00 -1.34 3.52
N ASP A 63 9.43 -0.42 2.66
CA ASP A 63 9.95 0.88 3.07
C ASP A 63 8.89 1.95 2.82
N LEU A 64 8.14 2.32 3.86
CA LEU A 64 7.09 3.33 3.77
C LEU A 64 7.64 4.77 3.78
N GLU A 65 8.90 4.97 4.18
CA GLU A 65 9.52 6.29 4.27
C GLU A 65 9.88 6.86 2.89
N ILE A 66 9.96 6.00 1.87
CA ILE A 66 10.09 6.46 0.48
C ILE A 66 8.84 7.16 -0.03
N TYR A 67 7.69 6.99 0.61
CA TYR A 67 6.46 7.64 0.20
C TYR A 67 6.39 9.05 0.77
N VAL A 68 6.33 10.02 -0.14
CA VAL A 68 6.27 11.44 0.20
C VAL A 68 4.87 11.95 -0.15
N PRO A 69 4.04 12.34 0.84
CA PRO A 69 2.71 12.88 0.57
C PRO A 69 2.83 14.22 -0.14
N THR A 70 1.89 14.52 -1.04
CA THR A 70 1.81 15.79 -1.75
C THR A 70 0.35 16.14 -2.05
N ASP A 71 0.07 17.43 -2.15
CA ASP A 71 -1.21 17.99 -2.60
C ASP A 71 -1.26 18.19 -4.13
N GLU A 72 -0.17 17.90 -4.82
CA GLU A 72 -0.10 18.03 -6.27
C GLU A 72 -1.01 17.01 -6.99
N PRO A 73 -1.54 17.37 -8.17
CA PRO A 73 -2.39 16.46 -8.93
C PRO A 73 -1.62 15.22 -9.40
N VAL A 74 -2.34 14.11 -9.57
CA VAL A 74 -1.77 12.85 -10.09
C VAL A 74 -1.24 13.06 -11.51
N THR A 75 0.02 12.70 -11.74
CA THR A 75 0.67 12.77 -13.07
C THR A 75 1.04 11.40 -13.63
N CYS A 76 0.93 10.33 -12.82
CA CYS A 76 1.16 8.98 -13.28
C CYS A 76 0.06 8.51 -14.24
N ASN A 77 0.41 8.27 -15.52
CA ASN A 77 -0.52 7.79 -16.54
C ASN A 77 -1.28 6.51 -16.14
N ARG A 78 -0.65 5.57 -15.42
CA ARG A 78 -1.32 4.35 -14.94
C ARG A 78 -2.37 4.64 -13.87
N CYS A 79 -2.05 5.55 -12.93
CA CYS A 79 -3.02 5.99 -11.93
C CYS A 79 -4.19 6.71 -12.58
N LEU A 80 -3.93 7.61 -13.53
CA LEU A 80 -4.97 8.36 -14.25
C LEU A 80 -5.93 7.43 -15.01
N ARG A 81 -5.41 6.43 -15.73
CA ARG A 81 -6.24 5.43 -16.42
C ARG A 81 -7.12 4.66 -15.43
N ARG A 82 -6.52 4.17 -14.33
CA ARG A 82 -7.23 3.36 -13.33
C ARG A 82 -8.28 4.14 -12.55
N SER A 83 -8.08 5.43 -12.29
CA SER A 83 -9.10 6.28 -11.65
C SER A 83 -10.35 6.45 -12.52
N GLY A 84 -10.23 6.34 -13.84
CA GLY A 84 -11.39 6.25 -14.75
C GLY A 84 -12.08 4.88 -14.73
N GLU A 85 -11.43 3.84 -14.19
CA GLU A 85 -11.89 2.44 -14.18
C GLU A 85 -12.39 1.97 -12.79
N ARG A 86 -12.29 2.78 -11.72
CA ARG A 86 -12.64 2.37 -10.34
C ARG A 86 -14.17 2.34 -10.12
N SER A 87 -14.79 1.30 -10.65
CA SER A 87 -15.95 0.62 -10.09
C SER A 87 -15.80 -0.87 -10.35
N SER A 88 -14.79 -1.49 -9.76
CA SER A 88 -14.74 -2.95 -9.66
C SER A 88 -13.98 -3.33 -8.39
N PRO A 89 -14.69 -3.83 -7.36
CA PRO A 89 -14.03 -4.49 -6.25
C PRO A 89 -13.34 -5.73 -6.83
N LEU A 90 -12.01 -5.78 -6.74
CA LEU A 90 -11.29 -7.01 -7.03
C LEU A 90 -11.70 -8.02 -5.96
N HIS A 91 -12.45 -9.00 -6.44
CA HIS A 91 -12.81 -10.25 -5.82
C HIS A 91 -11.73 -10.74 -4.85
N ALA A 92 -12.17 -11.04 -3.62
CA ALA A 92 -11.74 -12.25 -2.95
C ALA A 92 -12.14 -13.44 -3.84
N ALA A 93 -11.34 -13.70 -4.88
CA ALA A 93 -11.33 -14.99 -5.53
C ALA A 93 -10.17 -15.72 -4.88
N GLU A 94 -10.51 -16.61 -3.96
CA GLU A 94 -9.67 -17.77 -3.69
C GLU A 94 -9.23 -18.31 -5.05
N ILE A 95 -7.93 -18.35 -5.32
CA ILE A 95 -7.39 -19.12 -6.45
C ILE A 95 -7.26 -20.55 -5.90
N PRO A 96 -8.19 -21.49 -6.19
CA PRO A 96 -7.98 -22.87 -5.79
C PRO A 96 -6.95 -23.41 -6.79
N GLY A 97 -5.73 -23.67 -6.31
CA GLY A 97 -4.70 -24.36 -7.10
C GLY A 97 -3.33 -23.68 -7.19
N GLN A 98 -3.05 -22.61 -6.47
CA GLN A 98 -1.69 -22.05 -6.46
C GLN A 98 -0.85 -22.59 -5.31
N LEU A 99 0.00 -23.57 -5.67
CA LEU A 99 1.19 -24.15 -4.99
C LEU A 99 1.08 -25.65 -4.67
N ALA A 100 1.25 -26.48 -5.70
CA ALA A 100 2.00 -27.72 -5.55
C ALA A 100 3.35 -27.51 -6.25
N LEU A 101 4.36 -27.07 -5.49
CA LEU A 101 5.75 -27.27 -5.88
C LEU A 101 6.09 -28.68 -5.43
N ASP A 102 5.98 -29.65 -6.33
CA ASP A 102 6.60 -30.96 -6.15
C ASP A 102 8.11 -30.75 -6.18
N LEU A 103 8.74 -30.74 -5.00
CA LEU A 103 10.19 -30.91 -4.89
C LEU A 103 10.51 -32.41 -4.94
N PRO A 104 11.56 -32.81 -5.68
CA PRO A 104 11.97 -34.21 -5.80
C PRO A 104 12.49 -34.79 -4.48
#